data_AF-E0UIL2-F1
#
_entry.id   AF-E0UIL2-F1
#
_cell.length_a   1.000
_cell.length_b   1.000
_cell.length_c   1.000
_cell.angle_alpha   90.00
_cell.angle_beta   90.00
_cell.angle_gamma   90.00
#
_symmetry.space_group_name_H-M   'P 1'
#
loop_
_entity.id
_entity.type
_entity.pdbx_description
1 polymer ?
#
loop_
_entity_poly.entity_id
_entity_poly.type
_entity_poly.pdbx_seq_one_letter_code
_entity_poly.pdbx_strand_id
1 'polypeptide(L)'
;MKKLLLFVLLIAGILLLTAPATAKQLPSQNLHYTCPAVNSQGLAEDGKCLNPPHQSEIETPTPMFSLEQENLVHQYQEILALVKISLSDEQCEQQPGLILYGYYDRIDNLMVICKDAMKHYQEYVETLVHESWHAVQDCIDGLDNPDTTAFLTQDPELLTTILNGLSPAQVENILHNYEKADQAFEVEAFFLQKYPHLVLKGLNTCVSQMTSG
;
A
#
# COMPACT_ATOMS: atom_id res chain seq x y z
N MET A 1 -31.39 13.04 -3.98
CA MET A 1 -30.84 13.75 -5.16
C MET A 1 -29.62 14.63 -4.87
N LYS A 2 -29.37 15.11 -3.63
CA LYS A 2 -28.15 15.89 -3.32
C LYS A 2 -26.85 15.07 -3.23
N LYS A 3 -26.91 13.76 -2.96
CA LYS A 3 -25.73 12.87 -2.90
C LYS A 3 -25.13 12.54 -4.27
N LEU A 4 -25.93 12.59 -5.34
CA LEU A 4 -25.49 12.31 -6.71
C LEU A 4 -24.67 13.45 -7.31
N LEU A 5 -24.91 14.69 -6.87
CA LEU A 5 -24.22 15.87 -7.38
C LEU A 5 -22.76 16.01 -6.88
N LEU A 6 -22.46 15.47 -5.70
CA LEU A 6 -21.08 15.42 -5.18
C LEU A 6 -20.24 14.36 -5.93
N PHE A 7 -20.87 13.27 -6.38
CA PHE A 7 -20.22 12.18 -7.13
C PHE A 7 -19.80 12.61 -8.55
N VAL A 8 -20.62 13.41 -9.23
CA VAL A 8 -20.32 13.87 -10.60
C VAL A 8 -19.16 14.88 -10.62
N LEU A 9 -18.97 15.66 -9.54
CA LEU A 9 -17.84 16.60 -9.42
C LEU A 9 -16.51 15.91 -9.14
N LEU A 10 -16.52 14.70 -8.55
CA LEU A 10 -15.30 13.93 -8.30
C LEU A 10 -14.76 13.31 -9.61
N ILE A 11 -15.64 12.80 -10.47
CA ILE A 11 -15.29 12.17 -11.76
C ILE A 11 -14.72 13.20 -12.75
N ALA A 12 -15.23 14.44 -12.74
CA ALA A 12 -14.74 15.50 -13.64
C ALA A 12 -13.36 16.05 -13.22
N GLY A 13 -12.92 15.84 -11.98
CA GLY A 13 -11.65 16.35 -11.46
C GLY A 13 -10.44 15.45 -11.74
N ILE A 14 -10.66 14.16 -12.03
CA ILE A 14 -9.58 13.18 -12.25
C ILE A 14 -9.10 13.20 -13.71
N LEU A 15 -9.91 13.71 -14.65
CA LEU A 15 -9.67 13.61 -16.10
C LEU A 15 -8.88 14.77 -16.74
N LEU A 16 -8.43 15.77 -15.97
CA LEU A 16 -7.56 16.82 -16.49
C LEU A 16 -6.45 17.10 -15.50
N LEU A 17 -5.25 16.57 -15.75
CA LEU A 17 -3.94 17.22 -15.52
C LEU A 17 -2.81 16.19 -15.70
N THR A 18 -2.38 15.96 -16.94
CA THR A 18 -1.05 15.41 -17.21
C THR A 18 -0.05 16.56 -17.25
N ALA A 19 0.64 16.79 -16.13
CA ALA A 19 1.85 17.59 -16.10
C ALA A 19 2.94 16.77 -15.39
N PRO A 20 4.18 16.76 -15.88
CA PRO A 20 5.25 15.99 -15.26
C PRO A 20 5.61 16.63 -13.92
N ALA A 21 5.34 15.92 -12.82
CA ALA A 21 5.72 16.36 -11.49
C ALA A 21 7.22 16.09 -11.26
N THR A 22 8.01 17.15 -11.17
CA THR A 22 9.40 17.07 -10.71
C THR A 22 9.39 17.00 -9.18
N ALA A 23 9.75 15.85 -8.61
CA ALA A 23 9.88 15.70 -7.17
C ALA A 23 10.99 16.62 -6.63
N LYS A 24 10.61 17.60 -5.79
CA LYS A 24 11.54 18.40 -4.98
C LYS A 24 11.47 17.94 -3.53
N GLN A 25 12.57 17.38 -3.07
CA GLN A 25 12.79 17.01 -1.67
C GLN A 25 12.85 18.28 -0.81
N LEU A 26 11.96 18.40 0.18
CA LEU A 26 12.00 19.47 1.17
C LEU A 26 12.95 19.14 2.33
N PRO A 27 13.65 20.14 2.89
CA PRO A 27 14.65 19.93 3.93
C PRO A 27 14.01 19.66 5.31
N SER A 28 14.62 18.71 6.02
CA SER A 28 14.37 18.35 7.42
C SER A 28 14.38 19.59 8.33
N GLN A 29 13.27 19.83 9.04
CA GLN A 29 13.18 20.83 10.09
C GLN A 29 13.34 20.17 11.46
N ASN A 30 14.32 20.67 12.21
CA ASN A 30 14.62 20.33 13.60
C ASN A 30 13.36 20.41 14.49
N LEU A 31 12.88 19.28 14.98
CA LEU A 31 11.85 19.21 16.01
C LEU A 31 12.49 19.07 17.40
N HIS A 32 12.21 20.04 18.26
CA HIS A 32 12.50 19.98 19.69
C HIS A 32 11.67 18.89 20.36
N TYR A 33 12.32 18.01 21.11
CA TYR A 33 11.67 16.94 21.88
C TYR A 33 11.01 17.47 23.14
N THR A 34 9.71 17.20 23.33
CA THR A 34 9.02 17.28 24.62
C THR A 34 8.60 15.86 25.03
N CYS A 35 9.06 15.38 26.18
CA CYS A 35 8.70 14.04 26.68
C CYS A 35 7.18 13.96 26.98
N PRO A 36 6.46 12.94 26.48
CA PRO A 36 5.04 12.77 26.74
C PRO A 36 4.80 12.37 28.20
N ALA A 37 3.86 13.07 28.86
CA ALA A 37 3.48 12.79 30.23
C ALA A 37 2.65 11.50 30.30
N VAL A 38 3.30 10.40 30.69
CA VAL A 38 2.60 9.18 31.13
C VAL A 38 3.06 8.89 32.55
N ASN A 39 2.13 9.08 33.50
CA ASN A 39 2.16 8.63 34.89
C ASN A 39 3.42 8.96 35.70
N SER A 40 3.36 10.09 36.41
CA SER A 40 4.13 10.49 37.61
C SER A 40 5.19 9.50 38.15
N GLN A 41 6.27 9.29 37.41
CA GLN A 41 7.52 8.71 37.91
C GLN A 41 8.69 9.60 37.45
N GLY A 42 9.32 10.20 38.46
CA GLY A 42 10.52 11.05 38.53
C GLY A 42 11.31 11.43 37.27
N LEU A 43 11.64 12.72 37.17
CA LEU A 43 12.80 13.22 36.44
C LEU A 43 14.10 12.76 37.13
N ALA A 44 15.11 12.37 36.38
CA ALA A 44 16.48 12.26 36.88
C ALA A 44 17.08 13.66 37.14
N GLU A 45 18.01 13.79 38.08
CA GLU A 45 18.66 15.08 38.43
C GLU A 45 19.43 15.75 37.26
N ASP A 46 19.65 15.04 36.15
CA ASP A 46 20.33 15.54 34.95
C ASP A 46 19.37 15.98 33.83
N GLY A 47 18.05 15.99 34.07
CA GLY A 47 17.05 16.43 33.09
C GLY A 47 16.82 15.46 31.93
N LYS A 48 17.32 14.22 32.01
CA LYS A 48 17.05 13.16 31.02
C LYS A 48 15.85 12.30 31.45
N CYS A 49 15.04 11.90 30.47
CA CYS A 49 13.89 11.03 30.70
C CYS A 49 14.42 9.65 31.12
N LEU A 50 13.97 9.15 32.28
CA LEU A 50 14.33 7.82 32.77
C LEU A 50 13.80 6.78 31.78
N ASN A 51 14.68 5.94 31.24
CA ASN A 51 14.26 4.80 30.43
C ASN A 51 13.35 3.92 31.29
N PRO A 52 12.11 3.61 30.85
CA PRO A 52 11.30 2.64 31.54
C PRO A 52 12.05 1.29 31.58
N PRO A 53 11.86 0.49 32.64
CA PRO A 53 12.48 -0.82 32.73
C PRO A 53 12.12 -1.64 31.49
N HIS A 54 13.15 -2.26 30.90
CA HIS A 54 13.08 -3.18 29.78
C HIS A 54 11.91 -4.14 29.99
N GLN A 55 10.77 -3.88 29.34
CA GLN A 55 9.72 -4.89 29.23
C GLN A 55 10.36 -6.00 28.41
N SER A 56 10.47 -7.17 29.03
CA SER A 56 10.84 -8.40 28.35
C SER A 56 9.98 -8.51 27.09
N GLU A 57 10.62 -8.74 25.95
CA GLU A 57 9.96 -9.07 24.69
C GLU A 57 8.96 -10.20 24.96
N ILE A 58 7.69 -9.84 25.10
CA ILE A 58 6.62 -10.82 25.01
C ILE A 58 6.65 -11.22 23.55
N GLU A 59 7.20 -12.40 23.26
CA GLU A 59 7.06 -13.05 21.96
C GLU A 59 5.56 -13.10 21.66
N THR A 60 5.09 -12.16 20.85
CA THR A 60 3.72 -12.17 20.35
C THR A 60 3.57 -13.47 19.54
N PRO A 61 2.56 -14.30 19.83
CA PRO A 61 2.37 -15.54 19.09
C PRO A 61 2.33 -15.21 17.60
N THR A 62 3.18 -15.87 16.82
CA THR A 62 3.16 -15.75 15.36
C THR A 62 1.73 -16.04 14.89
N PRO A 63 1.07 -15.13 14.17
CA PRO A 63 -0.29 -15.38 13.70
C PRO A 63 -0.30 -16.66 12.87
N MET A 64 -1.17 -17.60 13.25
CA MET A 64 -1.26 -18.92 12.62
C MET A 64 -2.10 -18.79 11.36
N PHE A 65 -1.49 -19.08 10.21
CA PHE A 65 -2.13 -19.01 8.91
C PHE A 65 -3.13 -20.18 8.77
N SER A 66 -4.26 -19.96 8.09
CA SER A 66 -5.05 -21.10 7.58
C SER A 66 -4.31 -21.76 6.41
N LEU A 67 -4.56 -23.04 6.14
CA LEU A 67 -3.91 -23.73 5.01
C LEU A 67 -4.20 -23.05 3.66
N GLU A 68 -5.42 -22.52 3.47
CA GLU A 68 -5.80 -21.76 2.26
C GLU A 68 -4.98 -20.48 2.12
N GLN A 69 -4.76 -19.83 3.25
CA GLN A 69 -4.02 -18.59 3.41
C GLN A 69 -2.51 -18.77 3.15
N GLU A 70 -1.90 -19.83 3.67
CA GLU A 70 -0.52 -20.22 3.34
C GLU A 70 -0.37 -20.52 1.84
N ASN A 71 -1.29 -21.30 1.28
CA ASN A 71 -1.28 -21.64 -0.14
C ASN A 71 -1.42 -20.39 -1.03
N LEU A 72 -2.22 -19.41 -0.60
CA LEU A 72 -2.36 -18.15 -1.34
C LEU A 72 -1.05 -17.37 -1.33
N VAL A 73 -0.45 -17.14 -0.15
CA VAL A 73 0.82 -16.43 -0.03
C VAL A 73 1.92 -17.11 -0.84
N HIS A 74 2.01 -18.44 -0.79
CA HIS A 74 2.97 -19.21 -1.59
C HIS A 74 2.78 -18.98 -3.09
N GLN A 75 1.54 -19.03 -3.59
CA GLN A 75 1.25 -18.75 -5.01
C GLN A 75 1.70 -17.35 -5.43
N TYR A 76 1.49 -16.34 -4.56
CA TYR A 76 1.98 -14.98 -4.81
C TYR A 76 3.51 -14.92 -4.86
N GLN A 77 4.19 -15.54 -3.89
CA GLN A 77 5.65 -15.56 -3.86
C GLN A 77 6.24 -16.24 -5.10
N GLU A 78 5.69 -17.38 -5.52
CA GLU A 78 6.11 -18.10 -6.72
C GLU A 78 5.94 -17.24 -7.98
N ILE A 79 4.77 -16.63 -8.14
CA ILE A 79 4.48 -15.88 -9.37
C ILE A 79 5.23 -14.55 -9.44
N LEU A 80 5.41 -13.85 -8.31
CA LEU A 80 6.21 -12.64 -8.22
C LEU A 80 7.67 -12.94 -8.61
N ALA A 81 8.22 -14.06 -8.14
CA ALA A 81 9.55 -14.51 -8.55
C ALA A 81 9.64 -14.80 -10.07
N LEU A 82 8.59 -15.36 -10.67
CA LEU A 82 8.54 -15.60 -12.12
C LEU A 82 8.51 -14.30 -12.95
N VAL A 83 7.87 -13.25 -12.43
CA VAL A 83 7.90 -11.90 -13.05
C VAL A 83 9.12 -11.07 -12.61
N LYS A 84 10.08 -11.68 -11.91
CA LYS A 84 11.33 -11.05 -11.42
C LYS A 84 11.11 -9.92 -10.41
N ILE A 85 10.00 -9.93 -9.69
CA ILE A 85 9.75 -9.02 -8.58
C ILE A 85 10.25 -9.66 -7.30
N SER A 86 11.18 -8.99 -6.64
CA SER A 86 11.74 -9.44 -5.36
C SER A 86 10.84 -9.05 -4.21
N LEU A 87 10.78 -9.87 -3.16
CA LEU A 87 10.08 -9.56 -1.91
C LEU A 87 11.11 -9.25 -0.81
N SER A 88 10.88 -8.17 -0.06
CA SER A 88 11.69 -7.78 1.09
C SER A 88 10.80 -7.47 2.30
N ASP A 89 11.24 -7.87 3.49
CA ASP A 89 10.56 -7.61 4.75
C ASP A 89 11.34 -6.52 5.52
N GLU A 90 10.76 -5.33 5.65
CA GLU A 90 11.50 -4.16 6.16
C GLU A 90 10.80 -3.47 7.32
N GLN A 91 11.59 -2.76 8.13
CA GLN A 91 11.03 -1.80 9.06
C GLN A 91 10.77 -0.50 8.30
N CYS A 92 9.51 -0.23 7.97
CA CYS A 92 9.14 1.00 7.30
C CYS A 92 9.05 2.17 8.30
N GLU A 93 9.41 3.37 7.83
CA GLU A 93 9.23 4.61 8.59
C GLU A 93 7.74 4.92 8.70
N GLN A 94 7.26 5.08 9.92
CA GLN A 94 5.88 5.53 10.17
C GLN A 94 5.82 7.04 10.10
N GLN A 95 4.95 7.57 9.25
CA GLN A 95 4.56 8.98 9.34
C GLN A 95 3.52 9.15 10.45
N PRO A 96 3.53 10.25 11.22
CA PRO A 96 2.54 10.48 12.27
C PRO A 96 1.10 10.39 11.72
N GLY A 97 0.36 9.37 12.17
CA GLY A 97 -1.03 9.15 11.79
C GLY A 97 -1.27 8.26 10.56
N LEU A 98 -0.21 7.74 9.93
CA LEU A 98 -0.30 6.79 8.82
C LEU A 98 0.48 5.52 9.15
N ILE A 99 -0.16 4.36 9.00
CA ILE A 99 0.52 3.07 9.06
C ILE A 99 0.79 2.65 7.62
N LEU A 100 2.07 2.64 7.24
CA LEU A 100 2.51 2.07 5.97
C LEU A 100 2.69 0.56 6.16
N TYR A 101 1.91 -0.23 5.43
CA TYR A 101 1.95 -1.69 5.52
C TYR A 101 2.83 -2.34 4.44
N GLY A 102 3.02 -1.68 3.31
CA GLY A 102 3.92 -2.12 2.25
C GLY A 102 4.00 -1.07 1.16
N TYR A 103 4.85 -1.32 0.18
CA TYR A 103 4.91 -0.58 -1.07
C TYR A 103 5.57 -1.43 -2.16
N TYR A 104 5.21 -1.19 -3.41
CA TYR A 104 5.91 -1.71 -4.58
C TYR A 104 6.77 -0.62 -5.23
N ASP A 105 8.08 -0.84 -5.25
CA ASP A 105 9.04 -0.06 -6.01
C ASP A 105 9.16 -0.61 -7.43
N ARG A 106 8.65 0.18 -8.38
CA ARG A 106 8.62 -0.13 -9.82
C ARG A 106 10.00 -0.06 -10.47
N ILE A 107 10.90 0.78 -9.96
CA ILE A 107 12.22 0.99 -10.58
C ILE A 107 13.15 -0.17 -10.27
N ASP A 108 13.06 -0.70 -9.06
CA ASP A 108 13.89 -1.81 -8.60
C ASP A 108 13.19 -3.18 -8.69
N ASN A 109 11.94 -3.22 -9.18
CA ASN A 109 11.06 -4.40 -9.13
C ASN A 109 11.06 -5.06 -7.74
N LEU A 110 10.84 -4.23 -6.72
CA LEU A 110 10.94 -4.65 -5.34
C LEU A 110 9.62 -4.39 -4.62
N MET A 111 9.02 -5.46 -4.11
CA MET A 111 7.88 -5.35 -3.21
C MET A 111 8.36 -5.45 -1.78
N VAL A 112 8.10 -4.39 -1.01
CA VAL A 112 8.43 -4.31 0.40
C VAL A 112 7.18 -4.51 1.23
N ILE A 113 7.22 -5.49 2.14
CA ILE A 113 6.19 -5.69 3.17
C ILE A 113 6.74 -5.17 4.50
N CYS A 114 6.05 -4.21 5.09
CA CYS A 114 6.48 -3.60 6.34
C CYS A 114 6.21 -4.56 7.51
N LYS A 115 7.13 -4.62 8.47
CA LYS A 115 7.01 -5.47 9.67
C LYS A 115 5.70 -5.29 10.45
N ASP A 116 5.09 -4.11 10.39
CA ASP A 116 3.79 -3.87 11.02
C ASP A 116 2.66 -4.65 10.36
N ALA A 117 2.69 -4.84 9.03
CA ALA A 117 1.73 -5.69 8.33
C ALA A 117 1.89 -7.16 8.76
N MET A 118 3.12 -7.59 9.05
CA MET A 118 3.41 -8.97 9.47
C MET A 118 2.89 -9.30 10.88
N LYS A 119 2.53 -8.29 11.69
CA LYS A 119 1.96 -8.50 13.04
C LYS A 119 0.56 -9.11 12.99
N HIS A 120 -0.17 -8.84 11.91
CA HIS A 120 -1.55 -9.29 11.74
C HIS A 120 -1.72 -9.90 10.36
N TYR A 121 -2.11 -11.16 10.33
CA TYR A 121 -2.08 -11.94 9.10
C TYR A 121 -2.98 -11.37 8.00
N GLN A 122 -4.16 -10.86 8.36
CA GLN A 122 -5.08 -10.28 7.39
C GLN A 122 -4.42 -9.08 6.69
N GLU A 123 -3.78 -8.20 7.44
CA GLU A 123 -3.06 -7.04 6.96
C GLU A 123 -1.88 -7.44 6.07
N TYR A 124 -1.14 -8.50 6.42
CA TYR A 124 -0.09 -9.05 5.56
C TYR A 124 -0.62 -9.47 4.18
N VAL A 125 -1.71 -10.25 4.14
CA VAL A 125 -2.28 -10.72 2.86
C VAL A 125 -2.89 -9.57 2.07
N GLU A 126 -3.68 -8.72 2.71
CA GLU A 126 -4.29 -7.57 2.05
C GLU A 126 -3.21 -6.70 1.41
N THR A 127 -2.11 -6.46 2.12
CA THR A 127 -0.95 -5.73 1.59
C THR A 127 -0.29 -6.47 0.44
N LEU A 128 0.01 -7.76 0.59
CA LEU A 128 0.65 -8.55 -0.47
C LEU A 128 -0.18 -8.52 -1.76
N VAL A 129 -1.51 -8.65 -1.66
CA VAL A 129 -2.43 -8.59 -2.80
C VAL A 129 -2.50 -7.18 -3.39
N HIS A 130 -2.52 -6.15 -2.53
CA HIS A 130 -2.53 -4.74 -2.95
C HIS A 130 -1.30 -4.38 -3.77
N GLU A 131 -0.12 -4.60 -3.20
CA GLU A 131 1.14 -4.28 -3.87
C GLU A 131 1.36 -5.14 -5.12
N SER A 132 0.85 -6.38 -5.11
CA SER A 132 0.82 -7.23 -6.29
C SER A 132 -0.05 -6.69 -7.41
N TRP A 133 -1.09 -5.92 -7.10
CA TRP A 133 -1.86 -5.26 -8.15
C TRP A 133 -1.08 -4.11 -8.80
N HIS A 134 -0.29 -3.36 -8.02
CA HIS A 134 0.62 -2.35 -8.58
C HIS A 134 1.66 -2.98 -9.52
N ALA A 135 2.16 -4.16 -9.18
CA ALA A 135 2.99 -4.96 -10.08
C ALA A 135 2.28 -5.34 -11.40
N VAL A 136 0.99 -5.68 -11.35
CA VAL A 136 0.20 -5.94 -12.57
C VAL A 136 0.04 -4.66 -13.40
N GLN A 137 -0.23 -3.52 -12.76
CA GLN A 137 -0.36 -2.23 -13.44
C GLN A 137 0.94 -1.84 -14.14
N ASP A 138 2.10 -2.01 -13.50
CA ASP A 138 3.41 -1.74 -14.12
C ASP A 138 3.74 -2.73 -15.26
N CYS A 139 3.41 -4.00 -15.06
CA CYS A 139 3.62 -5.02 -16.08
C CYS A 139 2.89 -4.76 -17.39
N ILE A 140 1.65 -4.26 -17.33
CA ILE A 140 0.85 -3.99 -18.55
C ILE A 140 1.56 -2.99 -19.48
N ASP A 141 2.33 -2.06 -18.90
CA ASP A 141 3.09 -1.05 -19.63
C ASP A 141 4.51 -1.53 -20.00
N GLY A 142 4.97 -2.67 -19.47
CA GLY A 142 6.23 -3.32 -19.84
C GLY A 142 7.21 -3.63 -18.70
N LEU A 143 6.80 -3.56 -17.42
CA LEU A 143 7.65 -3.55 -16.21
C LEU A 143 8.76 -2.47 -16.23
N ASP A 144 9.24 -2.06 -15.07
CA ASP A 144 10.30 -1.04 -14.93
C ASP A 144 9.91 0.33 -15.53
N ASN A 145 8.62 0.66 -15.54
CA ASN A 145 8.16 1.90 -16.16
C ASN A 145 8.24 3.09 -15.18
N PRO A 146 8.64 4.28 -15.67
CA PRO A 146 8.62 5.49 -14.85
C PRO A 146 7.19 5.96 -14.53
N ASP A 147 6.24 5.58 -15.38
CA ASP A 147 4.82 5.89 -15.26
C ASP A 147 4.04 4.57 -15.31
N THR A 148 2.96 4.48 -14.52
CA THR A 148 1.99 3.37 -14.61
C THR A 148 0.69 3.88 -15.19
N THR A 149 -0.10 2.98 -15.75
CA THR A 149 -1.45 3.30 -16.23
C THR A 149 -2.52 2.58 -15.42
N ALA A 150 -3.33 3.33 -14.67
CA ALA A 150 -4.57 2.82 -14.10
C ALA A 150 -5.49 2.51 -15.28
N PHE A 151 -5.95 1.27 -15.42
CA PHE A 151 -6.61 0.82 -16.65
C PHE A 151 -8.08 0.45 -16.44
N LEU A 152 -8.46 -0.01 -15.25
CA LEU A 152 -9.86 -0.34 -14.95
C LEU A 152 -10.70 0.92 -14.72
N THR A 153 -10.08 1.95 -14.16
CA THR A 153 -10.71 3.23 -13.82
C THR A 153 -10.89 4.15 -15.03
N GLN A 154 -10.32 3.81 -16.19
CA GLN A 154 -10.56 4.53 -17.45
C GLN A 154 -11.95 4.27 -18.03
N ASP A 155 -12.54 3.11 -17.73
CA ASP A 155 -13.92 2.80 -18.10
C ASP A 155 -14.86 3.35 -16.99
N PRO A 156 -15.74 4.32 -17.30
CA PRO A 156 -16.64 4.90 -16.31
C PRO A 156 -17.60 3.89 -15.64
N GLU A 157 -18.00 2.84 -16.34
CA GLU A 157 -18.89 1.80 -15.80
C GLU A 157 -18.13 0.92 -14.79
N LEU A 158 -16.89 0.56 -15.11
CA LEU A 158 -16.01 -0.17 -14.20
C LEU A 158 -15.61 0.70 -13.01
N LEU A 159 -15.23 1.96 -13.21
CA LEU A 159 -14.94 2.90 -12.13
C LEU A 159 -16.12 3.02 -11.15
N THR A 160 -17.35 3.12 -11.67
CA THR A 160 -18.56 3.16 -10.83
C THR A 160 -18.72 1.88 -10.03
N THR A 161 -18.48 0.72 -10.65
CA THR A 161 -18.53 -0.58 -9.98
C THR A 161 -17.48 -0.68 -8.87
N ILE A 162 -16.25 -0.27 -9.15
CA ILE A 162 -15.13 -0.26 -8.22
C ILE A 162 -15.46 0.63 -7.01
N LEU A 163 -15.87 1.88 -7.25
CA LEU A 163 -16.19 2.83 -6.18
C LEU A 163 -17.36 2.34 -5.32
N ASN A 164 -18.38 1.69 -5.91
CA ASN A 164 -19.47 1.07 -5.15
C ASN A 164 -19.02 -0.16 -4.33
N GLY A 165 -17.93 -0.80 -4.74
CA GLY A 165 -17.32 -1.91 -4.03
C GLY A 165 -16.42 -1.49 -2.86
N LEU A 166 -16.03 -0.22 -2.78
CA LEU A 166 -15.21 0.31 -1.68
C LEU A 166 -16.08 0.84 -0.53
N SER A 167 -15.58 0.70 0.70
CA SER A 167 -16.24 1.35 1.84
C SER A 167 -15.99 2.87 1.82
N PRO A 168 -16.89 3.69 2.39
CA PRO A 168 -16.66 5.12 2.50
C PRO A 168 -15.33 5.48 3.18
N ALA A 169 -14.95 4.73 4.21
CA ALA A 169 -13.68 4.92 4.91
C ALA A 169 -12.46 4.63 4.01
N GLN A 170 -12.54 3.61 3.15
CA GLN A 170 -11.47 3.34 2.17
C GLN A 170 -11.36 4.47 1.15
N VAL A 171 -12.48 4.95 0.62
CA VAL A 171 -12.48 6.10 -0.32
C VAL A 171 -11.91 7.34 0.35
N GLU A 172 -12.33 7.65 1.58
CA GLU A 172 -11.78 8.77 2.35
C GLU A 172 -10.27 8.58 2.58
N ASN A 173 -9.81 7.39 2.97
CA ASN A 173 -8.39 7.09 3.15
C ASN A 173 -7.58 7.40 1.87
N ILE A 174 -8.07 6.94 0.72
CA ILE A 174 -7.42 7.17 -0.58
C ILE A 174 -7.33 8.67 -0.89
N LEU A 175 -8.44 9.40 -0.71
CA LEU A 175 -8.48 10.83 -1.03
C LEU A 175 -7.62 11.70 -0.10
N HIS A 176 -7.42 11.28 1.15
CA HIS A 176 -6.65 12.05 2.14
C HIS A 176 -5.16 11.73 2.12
N ASN A 177 -4.78 10.48 1.84
CA ASN A 177 -3.41 10.02 2.04
C ASN A 177 -2.60 9.88 0.74
N TYR A 178 -3.25 9.95 -0.43
CA TYR A 178 -2.58 9.79 -1.72
C TYR A 178 -2.74 11.03 -2.60
N GLU A 179 -1.67 11.35 -3.33
CA GLU A 179 -1.66 12.43 -4.31
C GLU A 179 -2.69 12.15 -5.40
N LYS A 180 -3.26 13.22 -5.98
CA LYS A 180 -4.35 13.08 -6.98
C LYS A 180 -3.96 12.22 -8.18
N ALA A 181 -2.70 12.26 -8.57
CA ALA A 181 -2.19 11.44 -9.66
C ALA A 181 -2.27 9.94 -9.31
N ASP A 182 -2.04 9.58 -8.05
CA ASP A 182 -1.94 8.19 -7.59
C ASP A 182 -3.30 7.60 -7.19
N GLN A 183 -4.31 8.44 -6.92
CA GLN A 183 -5.63 8.02 -6.42
C GLN A 183 -6.32 6.98 -7.30
N ALA A 184 -6.21 7.07 -8.64
CA ALA A 184 -6.84 6.09 -9.52
C ALA A 184 -6.22 4.70 -9.39
N PHE A 185 -4.90 4.63 -9.21
CA PHE A 185 -4.16 3.38 -9.03
C PHE A 185 -4.53 2.70 -7.73
N GLU A 186 -4.58 3.49 -6.66
CA GLU A 186 -4.94 3.03 -5.33
C GLU A 186 -6.39 2.56 -5.26
N VAL A 187 -7.32 3.25 -5.94
CA VAL A 187 -8.72 2.82 -6.03
C VAL A 187 -8.84 1.40 -6.63
N GLU A 188 -8.07 1.09 -7.66
CA GLU A 188 -8.05 -0.26 -8.24
C GLU A 188 -7.45 -1.28 -7.26
N ALA A 189 -6.32 -0.94 -6.66
CA ALA A 189 -5.60 -1.82 -5.73
C ALA A 189 -6.46 -2.16 -4.50
N PHE A 190 -7.03 -1.15 -3.82
CA PHE A 190 -7.94 -1.34 -2.68
C PHE A 190 -9.19 -2.17 -3.04
N PHE A 191 -9.68 -2.07 -4.28
CA PHE A 191 -10.80 -2.87 -4.72
C PHE A 191 -10.39 -4.33 -4.97
N LEU A 192 -9.25 -4.54 -5.62
CA LEU A 192 -8.77 -5.87 -5.99
C LEU A 192 -8.11 -6.65 -4.86
N GLN A 193 -7.74 -6.01 -3.75
CA GLN A 193 -7.49 -6.69 -2.46
C GLN A 193 -8.57 -7.73 -2.13
N LYS A 194 -9.83 -7.47 -2.50
CA LYS A 194 -10.99 -8.35 -2.23
C LYS A 194 -11.08 -9.55 -3.19
N TYR A 195 -10.28 -9.55 -4.26
CA TYR A 195 -10.30 -10.56 -5.31
C TYR A 195 -8.89 -11.10 -5.62
N PRO A 196 -8.21 -11.78 -4.66
CA PRO A 196 -6.81 -12.20 -4.83
C PRO A 196 -6.57 -13.10 -6.06
N HIS A 197 -7.56 -13.90 -6.47
CA HIS A 197 -7.44 -14.75 -7.65
C HIS A 197 -7.38 -13.96 -8.96
N LEU A 198 -7.98 -12.75 -9.02
CA LEU A 198 -7.91 -11.89 -10.20
C LEU A 198 -6.53 -11.24 -10.32
N VAL A 199 -5.94 -10.84 -9.19
CA VAL A 199 -4.57 -10.31 -9.17
C VAL A 199 -3.56 -11.38 -9.57
N LEU A 200 -3.67 -12.61 -9.04
CA LEU A 200 -2.86 -13.76 -9.50
C LEU A 200 -3.01 -14.03 -11.01
N LYS A 201 -4.22 -13.88 -11.54
CA LYS A 201 -4.46 -14.02 -12.99
C LYS A 201 -3.78 -12.89 -13.78
N GLY A 202 -3.78 -11.67 -13.25
CA GLY A 202 -3.03 -10.54 -13.80
C GLY A 202 -1.54 -10.85 -13.87
N LEU A 203 -0.94 -11.28 -12.76
CA LEU A 203 0.47 -11.67 -12.69
C LEU A 203 0.81 -12.82 -13.64
N ASN A 204 -0.08 -13.80 -13.82
CA ASN A 204 0.13 -14.88 -14.80
C ASN A 204 0.16 -14.37 -16.25
N THR A 205 -0.62 -13.33 -16.53
CA THR A 205 -0.60 -12.68 -17.85
C THR A 205 0.75 -12.00 -18.08
N CYS A 206 1.33 -11.38 -17.03
CA CYS A 206 2.67 -10.81 -17.06
C CYS A 206 3.75 -11.85 -17.38
N VAL A 207 3.75 -13.00 -16.69
CA VAL A 207 4.68 -14.11 -16.99
C VAL A 207 4.62 -14.52 -18.46
N SER A 208 3.40 -14.60 -19.01
CA SER A 208 3.19 -15.00 -20.41
C SER A 208 3.74 -13.96 -21.40
N GLN A 209 3.62 -12.67 -21.08
CA GLN A 209 4.17 -11.58 -21.90
C GLN A 209 5.70 -11.58 -21.87
N MET A 210 6.31 -11.74 -20.69
CA MET A 210 7.77 -11.76 -20.53
C MET A 210 8.46 -12.94 -21.23
N THR A 211 7.75 -14.04 -21.45
CA THR A 211 8.27 -15.24 -22.13
C THR A 211 8.04 -15.23 -23.63
N SER A 212 7.20 -14.31 -24.14
CA SER A 212 6.84 -14.22 -25.56
C SER A 212 7.59 -13.12 -26.33
N GLY A 213 8.35 -12.28 -25.62
CA GLY A 213 9.22 -11.24 -26.18
C GLY A 213 10.67 -11.69 -26.32
#